data_AF-A0A2D0HBC4-F1
#
_entry.id   AF-A0A2D0HBC4-F1
#
_cell.length_a   1.000
_cell.length_b   1.000
_cell.length_c   1.000
_cell.angle_alpha   90.00
_cell.angle_beta   90.00
_cell.angle_gamma   90.00
#
_symmetry.space_group_name_H-M   'P 1'
#
loop_
_entity.id
_entity.type
_entity.pdbx_description
1 polymer ?
#
loop_
_entity_poly.entity_id
_entity_poly.type
_entity_poly.pdbx_seq_one_letter_code
_entity_poly.pdbx_strand_id
1 'polypeptide(L)'
;MRCITAFECGKKRLEGEAKSEYTDEVFSDGVPPEMLFFERCIDWLAPGGKLGIVMPKSFLDTQTYLPIRKILFSKCQLLAVINCHKNTFQPHTGVRTCLILVRKYNKEELPLKNYDIFMAISNKVGQDSEGVPIYKTDDKTGKPTDELDHDLDEILNSYIKFKNGDFQDAAYQFSIQYSQLNEQLKINPQWFLPSFNEL
;
A
#
# COMPACT_ATOMS: atom_id res chain seq x y z
N MET A 1 -14.60 23.39 -17.49
CA MET A 1 -14.70 22.58 -16.26
C MET A 1 -13.28 22.08 -15.94
N ARG A 2 -12.69 22.42 -14.78
CA ARG A 2 -11.35 21.94 -14.42
C ARG A 2 -11.49 20.51 -13.87
N CYS A 3 -10.82 19.52 -14.46
CA CYS A 3 -10.94 18.11 -14.09
C CYS A 3 -10.74 17.85 -12.58
N ILE A 4 -9.87 18.63 -11.93
CA ILE A 4 -9.52 18.51 -10.51
C ILE A 4 -10.68 18.82 -9.55
N THR A 5 -11.69 19.62 -9.94
CA THR A 5 -12.80 19.98 -9.03
C THR A 5 -13.73 18.80 -8.72
N ALA A 6 -13.64 17.73 -9.51
CA ALA A 6 -14.40 16.50 -9.32
C ALA A 6 -13.80 15.56 -8.25
N PHE A 7 -12.69 15.95 -7.62
CA PHE A 7 -11.93 15.12 -6.69
C PHE A 7 -11.74 15.82 -5.34
N GLU A 8 -12.08 15.13 -4.26
CA GLU A 8 -11.87 15.56 -2.88
C GLU A 8 -10.40 15.83 -2.60
N CYS A 9 -9.48 15.00 -3.10
CA CYS A 9 -8.05 15.21 -2.88
C CYS A 9 -7.48 16.43 -3.62
N GLY A 10 -8.21 16.96 -4.61
CA GLY A 10 -7.86 18.18 -5.33
C GLY A 10 -8.32 19.48 -4.65
N LYS A 11 -9.12 19.37 -3.59
CA LYS A 11 -9.72 20.50 -2.86
C LYS A 11 -8.91 20.83 -1.60
N LYS A 12 -8.82 22.12 -1.26
CA LYS A 12 -8.26 22.55 0.02
C LYS A 12 -9.22 22.18 1.16
N ARG A 13 -8.65 21.95 2.34
CA ARG A 13 -9.41 21.69 3.57
C ARG A 13 -9.31 22.90 4.49
N LEU A 14 -10.42 23.28 5.10
CA LEU A 14 -10.42 24.16 6.27
C LEU A 14 -10.09 23.29 7.48
N GLU A 15 -9.06 23.67 8.24
CA GLU A 15 -8.79 23.05 9.53
C GLU A 15 -9.69 23.70 10.58
N GLY A 16 -10.69 22.95 11.05
CA GLY A 16 -11.60 23.34 12.12
C GLY A 16 -11.99 22.11 12.95
N GLU A 17 -12.17 22.32 14.26
CA GLU A 17 -12.46 21.27 15.25
C GLU A 17 -13.85 20.65 15.00
N ALA A 18 -13.86 19.47 14.39
CA ALA A 18 -14.84 18.37 14.48
C ALA A 18 -15.22 17.74 13.15
N LYS A 19 -15.12 18.45 12.01
CA LYS A 19 -15.32 17.87 10.66
C LYS A 19 -14.50 18.66 9.64
N SER A 20 -13.58 17.99 8.95
CA SER A 20 -12.88 18.59 7.81
C SER A 20 -13.88 18.77 6.66
N GLU A 21 -14.37 19.98 6.44
CA GLU A 21 -15.16 20.29 5.25
C GLU A 21 -14.22 20.61 4.08
N TYR A 22 -14.49 20.01 2.92
CA TYR A 22 -13.78 20.36 1.69
C TYR A 22 -14.29 21.71 1.20
N THR A 23 -13.37 22.61 0.83
CA THR A 23 -13.76 23.85 0.18
C THR A 23 -13.93 23.65 -1.33
N ASP A 24 -14.59 24.59 -1.99
CA ASP A 24 -14.57 24.64 -3.46
C ASP A 24 -13.25 25.22 -4.02
N GLU A 25 -12.32 25.63 -3.14
CA GLU A 25 -10.99 26.04 -3.55
C GLU A 25 -10.12 24.82 -3.89
N VAL A 26 -9.48 24.84 -5.05
CA VAL A 26 -8.55 23.81 -5.49
C VAL A 26 -7.10 24.29 -5.35
N PHE A 27 -6.15 23.36 -5.27
CA PHE A 27 -4.73 23.69 -5.33
C PHE A 27 -4.38 24.32 -6.68
N SER A 28 -3.72 25.49 -6.67
CA SER A 28 -3.32 26.23 -7.88
C SER A 28 -2.35 25.43 -8.74
N ASP A 29 -1.46 24.67 -8.09
CA ASP A 29 -0.37 23.93 -8.72
C ASP A 29 -0.79 22.49 -9.11
N GLY A 30 -2.05 22.13 -8.85
CA GLY A 30 -2.57 20.78 -9.03
C GLY A 30 -2.15 19.81 -7.92
N VAL A 31 -2.45 18.53 -8.14
CA VAL A 31 -2.05 17.43 -7.26
C VAL A 31 -1.46 16.30 -8.11
N PRO A 32 -0.60 15.44 -7.55
CA PRO A 32 -0.12 14.24 -8.24
C PRO A 32 -1.28 13.45 -8.88
N PRO A 33 -1.24 13.17 -10.20
CA PRO A 33 -2.33 12.48 -10.91
C PRO A 33 -2.74 11.13 -10.30
N GLU A 34 -1.80 10.41 -9.71
CA GLU A 34 -2.00 9.15 -9.00
C GLU A 34 -2.98 9.27 -7.81
N MET A 35 -3.06 10.45 -7.17
CA MET A 35 -4.08 10.68 -6.13
C MET A 35 -5.48 10.70 -6.74
N LEU A 36 -5.65 11.33 -7.91
CA LEU A 36 -6.91 11.39 -8.63
C LEU A 36 -7.33 9.99 -9.10
N PHE A 37 -6.38 9.19 -9.62
CA PHE A 37 -6.66 7.82 -10.05
C PHE A 37 -7.10 6.93 -8.88
N PHE A 38 -6.41 7.02 -7.73
CA PHE A 38 -6.78 6.25 -6.55
C PHE A 38 -8.18 6.60 -6.05
N GLU A 39 -8.51 7.90 -5.95
CA GLU A 39 -9.84 8.35 -5.56
C GLU A 39 -10.91 7.86 -6.54
N ARG A 40 -10.65 7.96 -7.86
CA ARG A 40 -11.56 7.47 -8.89
C ARG A 40 -11.83 5.96 -8.77
N CYS A 41 -10.79 5.18 -8.52
CA CYS A 41 -10.92 3.74 -8.32
C CYS A 41 -11.82 3.43 -7.11
N ILE A 42 -11.68 4.17 -6.01
CA ILE A 42 -12.56 4.02 -4.84
C ILE A 42 -14.01 4.37 -5.18
N ASP A 43 -14.25 5.48 -5.90
CA ASP A 43 -15.60 5.91 -6.25
C ASP A 43 -16.34 4.86 -7.09
N TRP A 44 -15.65 4.25 -8.05
CA TRP A 44 -16.19 3.20 -8.91
C TRP A 44 -16.33 1.83 -8.24
N LEU A 45 -15.63 1.60 -7.14
CA LEU A 45 -15.71 0.33 -6.44
C LEU A 45 -17.12 0.15 -5.86
N ALA A 46 -17.71 -1.03 -6.07
CA ALA A 46 -18.99 -1.38 -5.44
C ALA A 46 -18.84 -1.43 -3.90
N PRO A 47 -19.92 -1.21 -3.12
CA PRO A 47 -19.91 -1.44 -1.68
C PRO A 47 -19.38 -2.84 -1.34
N GLY A 48 -18.44 -2.96 -0.39
CA GLY A 48 -17.78 -4.23 -0.06
C GLY A 48 -16.76 -4.73 -1.08
N GLY A 49 -16.64 -4.06 -2.23
CA GLY A 49 -15.66 -4.39 -3.27
C GLY A 49 -14.22 -4.20 -2.79
N LYS A 50 -13.29 -4.90 -3.44
CA LYS A 50 -11.86 -4.86 -3.13
C LYS A 50 -11.07 -4.27 -4.29
N LEU A 51 -10.04 -3.50 -3.97
CA LEU A 51 -9.10 -2.92 -4.93
C LEU A 51 -7.69 -3.35 -4.54
N GLY A 52 -6.93 -3.84 -5.53
CA GLY A 52 -5.47 -3.95 -5.46
C GLY A 52 -4.87 -2.99 -6.47
N ILE A 53 -3.96 -2.14 -6.04
CA ILE A 53 -3.37 -1.10 -6.91
C ILE A 53 -1.90 -0.86 -6.59
N VAL A 54 -1.10 -0.68 -7.64
CA VAL A 54 0.31 -0.28 -7.53
C VAL A 54 0.38 1.24 -7.45
N MET A 55 1.03 1.75 -6.41
CA MET A 55 1.20 3.19 -6.16
C MET A 55 2.69 3.52 -5.98
N PRO A 56 3.12 4.77 -6.23
CA PRO A 56 4.44 5.24 -5.81
C PRO A 56 4.61 5.08 -4.30
N LYS A 57 5.80 4.70 -3.84
CA LYS A 57 6.07 4.48 -2.41
C LYS A 57 5.84 5.73 -1.57
N SER A 58 5.99 6.93 -2.15
CA SER A 58 5.68 8.22 -1.49
C SER A 58 4.23 8.33 -1.04
N PHE A 59 3.30 7.58 -1.65
CA PHE A 59 1.92 7.47 -1.22
C PHE A 59 1.80 7.04 0.25
N LEU A 60 2.73 6.20 0.72
CA LEU A 60 2.62 5.54 2.01
C LEU A 60 2.91 6.43 3.22
N ASP A 61 3.72 7.48 3.08
CA ASP A 61 4.20 8.24 4.26
C ASP A 61 4.53 9.73 4.05
N THR A 62 4.49 10.26 2.83
CA THR A 62 4.79 11.68 2.60
C THR A 62 3.59 12.58 2.87
N GLN A 63 3.84 13.86 3.18
CA GLN A 63 2.79 14.84 3.51
C GLN A 63 1.92 15.21 2.31
N THR A 64 2.50 15.25 1.11
CA THR A 64 1.75 15.47 -0.14
C THR A 64 0.59 14.48 -0.31
N TYR A 65 0.77 13.25 0.16
CA TYR A 65 -0.20 12.16 0.04
C TYR A 65 -1.10 11.97 1.28
N LEU A 66 -0.94 12.79 2.32
CA LEU A 66 -1.81 12.74 3.48
C LEU A 66 -3.30 12.91 3.13
N PRO A 67 -3.72 13.83 2.23
CA PRO A 67 -5.12 13.99 1.86
C PRO A 67 -5.75 12.71 1.31
N ILE A 68 -5.04 11.99 0.43
CA ILE A 68 -5.55 10.76 -0.18
C ILE A 68 -5.53 9.58 0.80
N ARG A 69 -4.57 9.52 1.74
CA ARG A 69 -4.60 8.55 2.85
C ARG A 69 -5.79 8.79 3.79
N LYS A 70 -6.15 10.06 4.06
CA LYS A 70 -7.38 10.38 4.80
C LYS A 70 -8.63 9.90 4.07
N ILE A 71 -8.69 10.04 2.74
CA ILE A 71 -9.80 9.51 1.91
C ILE A 71 -9.83 7.98 1.93
N LEU A 72 -8.66 7.33 1.85
CA LEU A 72 -8.55 5.87 1.97
C LEU A 72 -9.23 5.41 3.26
N PHE A 73 -8.84 5.96 4.41
CA PHE A 73 -9.37 5.50 5.70
C PHE A 73 -10.81 5.95 6.00
N SER A 74 -11.31 6.98 5.32
CA SER A 74 -12.72 7.38 5.44
C SER A 74 -13.68 6.53 4.61
N LYS A 75 -13.22 5.99 3.46
CA LYS A 75 -14.07 5.23 2.52
C LYS A 75 -13.77 3.73 2.48
N CYS A 76 -12.59 3.31 2.94
CA CYS A 76 -12.11 1.94 2.82
C CYS A 76 -11.43 1.42 4.10
N GLN A 77 -11.50 0.11 4.28
CA GLN A 77 -10.60 -0.65 5.15
C GLN A 77 -9.30 -0.95 4.40
N LEU A 78 -8.16 -0.66 5.00
CA LEU A 78 -6.85 -1.09 4.50
C LEU A 78 -6.65 -2.57 4.82
N LEU A 79 -6.38 -3.42 3.83
CA LEU A 79 -6.20 -4.86 4.05
C LEU A 79 -4.73 -5.25 4.07
N ALA A 80 -3.94 -4.69 3.16
CA ALA A 80 -2.53 -4.99 3.06
C ALA A 80 -1.72 -3.84 2.43
N VAL A 81 -0.45 -3.73 2.82
CA VAL A 81 0.55 -2.92 2.14
C VAL A 81 1.81 -3.74 1.90
N ILE A 82 2.25 -3.79 0.65
CA ILE A 82 3.46 -4.50 0.25
C ILE A 82 4.41 -3.49 -0.39
N ASN A 83 5.59 -3.30 0.21
CA ASN A 83 6.67 -2.59 -0.46
C ASN A 83 7.25 -3.47 -1.57
N CYS A 84 7.24 -2.97 -2.80
CA CYS A 84 7.86 -3.66 -3.92
C CYS A 84 9.39 -3.51 -3.84
N HIS A 85 10.12 -4.54 -4.28
CA HIS A 85 11.58 -4.44 -4.39
C HIS A 85 11.98 -3.38 -5.42
N LYS A 86 13.21 -2.85 -5.28
CA LYS A 86 13.82 -1.84 -6.17
C LYS A 86 13.59 -2.08 -7.66
N ASN A 87 13.73 -3.35 -8.04
CA ASN A 87 13.88 -3.79 -9.41
C ASN A 87 12.57 -4.32 -9.99
N THR A 88 11.46 -4.26 -9.24
CA THR A 88 10.16 -4.83 -9.66
C THR A 88 9.72 -4.32 -11.04
N PHE A 89 9.97 -3.04 -11.33
CA PHE A 89 9.59 -2.40 -12.60
C PHE A 89 10.79 -1.89 -13.40
N GLN A 90 12.00 -2.30 -13.02
CA GLN A 90 13.19 -2.06 -13.82
C GLN A 90 13.24 -3.02 -15.02
N PRO A 91 13.88 -2.64 -16.14
CA PRO A 91 14.59 -1.38 -16.39
C PRO A 91 13.66 -0.23 -16.85
N HIS A 92 12.34 -0.47 -16.91
CA HIS A 92 11.38 0.48 -17.50
C HIS A 92 11.13 1.71 -16.63
N THR A 93 11.23 1.59 -15.31
CA THR A 93 11.12 2.74 -14.39
C THR A 93 11.91 2.55 -13.11
N GLY A 94 12.61 3.61 -12.69
CA GLY A 94 13.31 3.69 -11.41
C GLY A 94 12.41 4.08 -10.22
N VAL A 95 11.12 4.32 -10.44
CA VAL A 95 10.18 4.72 -9.38
C VAL A 95 10.04 3.59 -8.36
N ARG A 96 10.26 3.90 -7.08
CA ARG A 96 9.93 2.97 -5.98
C ARG A 96 8.42 2.88 -5.84
N THR A 97 7.89 1.67 -5.83
CA THR A 97 6.46 1.40 -5.80
C THR A 97 6.06 0.54 -4.61
N CYS A 98 4.76 0.43 -4.40
CA CYS A 98 4.12 -0.43 -3.42
C CYS A 98 2.80 -0.96 -4.00
N LEU A 99 2.34 -2.09 -3.47
CA LEU A 99 1.01 -2.64 -3.73
C LEU A 99 0.15 -2.43 -2.49
N ILE A 100 -1.05 -1.89 -2.70
CA ILE A 100 -2.02 -1.63 -1.63
C ILE A 100 -3.28 -2.42 -1.93
N LEU A 101 -3.77 -3.14 -0.93
CA LEU A 101 -5.07 -3.82 -0.98
C LEU A 101 -6.05 -3.13 -0.04
N VAL A 102 -7.22 -2.76 -0.54
CA VAL A 102 -8.28 -2.12 0.25
C VAL A 102 -9.63 -2.77 0.00
N ARG A 103 -10.57 -2.63 0.95
CA ARG A 103 -12.00 -2.95 0.78
C ARG A 103 -12.82 -1.69 1.01
N LYS A 104 -13.70 -1.32 0.08
CA LYS A 104 -14.66 -0.24 0.32
C LYS A 104 -15.68 -0.65 1.37
N TYR A 105 -15.98 0.24 2.30
CA TYR A 105 -17.02 0.00 3.29
C TYR A 105 -18.38 -0.18 2.62
N ASN A 106 -19.25 -1.00 3.23
CA ASN A 106 -20.64 -1.05 2.83
C ASN A 106 -21.36 0.26 3.17
N LYS A 107 -22.52 0.51 2.56
CA LYS A 107 -23.26 1.79 2.71
C LYS A 107 -23.57 2.16 4.16
N GLU A 108 -23.81 1.17 5.00
CA GLU A 108 -24.18 1.34 6.42
C GLU A 108 -23.06 0.91 7.38
N GLU A 109 -21.90 0.55 6.83
CA GLU A 109 -20.76 0.09 7.62
C GLU A 109 -19.98 1.29 8.15
N LEU A 110 -19.86 1.35 9.48
CA LEU A 110 -18.99 2.31 10.12
C LEU A 110 -17.53 1.84 10.04
N PRO A 111 -16.56 2.75 9.84
CA PRO A 111 -15.15 2.40 9.92
C PRO A 111 -14.83 1.65 11.22
N LEU A 112 -14.11 0.54 11.09
CA LEU A 112 -13.72 -0.28 12.23
C LEU A 112 -12.79 0.52 13.14
N LYS A 113 -13.01 0.44 14.47
CA LYS A 113 -12.19 1.15 15.46
C LYS A 113 -10.74 0.65 15.49
N ASN A 114 -10.55 -0.66 15.30
CA ASN A 114 -9.24 -1.28 15.21
C ASN A 114 -9.36 -2.60 14.44
N TYR A 115 -8.30 -3.01 13.75
CA TYR A 115 -8.19 -4.24 12.99
C TYR A 115 -6.74 -4.47 12.55
N ASP A 116 -6.41 -5.71 12.21
CA ASP A 116 -5.12 -6.07 11.66
C ASP A 116 -4.96 -5.67 10.19
N ILE A 117 -3.77 -5.18 9.85
CA ILE A 117 -3.33 -4.82 8.51
C ILE A 117 -2.10 -5.66 8.20
N PHE A 118 -2.14 -6.39 7.08
CA PHE A 118 -0.98 -7.15 6.62
C PHE A 118 0.07 -6.24 6.01
N MET A 119 1.33 -6.42 6.39
CA MET A 119 2.47 -5.65 5.91
C MET A 119 3.51 -6.61 5.33
N ALA A 120 4.08 -6.24 4.19
CA ALA A 120 5.20 -6.98 3.64
C ALA A 120 6.24 -6.09 2.96
N ILE A 121 7.48 -6.57 2.90
CA ILE A 121 8.56 -5.98 2.13
C ILE A 121 9.16 -7.06 1.22
N SER A 122 9.03 -6.88 -0.09
CA SER A 122 9.69 -7.75 -1.06
C SER A 122 11.18 -7.39 -1.14
N ASN A 123 12.02 -8.37 -0.88
CA ASN A 123 13.48 -8.33 -0.99
C ASN A 123 13.97 -8.98 -2.30
N LYS A 124 13.14 -9.82 -2.93
CA LYS A 124 13.53 -10.58 -4.12
C LYS A 124 12.43 -10.58 -5.18
N VAL A 125 12.80 -10.31 -6.42
CA VAL A 125 11.85 -10.25 -7.56
C VAL A 125 12.24 -11.12 -8.74
N GLY A 126 13.28 -11.93 -8.61
CA GLY A 126 13.74 -12.79 -9.69
C GLY A 126 14.40 -12.06 -10.86
N GLN A 127 14.84 -10.81 -10.66
CA GLN A 127 15.61 -10.07 -11.68
C GLN A 127 16.52 -8.98 -11.08
N ASP A 128 17.56 -8.64 -11.82
CA ASP A 128 18.46 -7.51 -11.52
C ASP A 128 17.88 -6.16 -12.02
N SER A 129 18.70 -5.10 -11.99
CA SER A 129 18.27 -3.75 -12.42
C SER A 129 18.20 -3.58 -13.94
N GLU A 130 18.82 -4.46 -14.71
CA GLU A 130 18.78 -4.45 -16.17
C GLU A 130 17.62 -5.33 -16.71
N GLY A 131 16.87 -5.98 -15.82
CA GLY A 131 15.81 -6.93 -16.14
C GLY A 131 16.34 -8.32 -16.50
N VAL A 132 17.60 -8.63 -16.17
CA VAL A 132 18.15 -9.97 -16.36
C VAL A 132 17.56 -10.88 -15.27
N PRO A 133 16.94 -12.02 -15.64
CA PRO A 133 16.39 -12.95 -14.67
C PRO A 133 17.44 -13.51 -13.71
N ILE A 134 17.09 -13.60 -12.43
CA ILE A 134 17.86 -14.25 -11.38
C ILE A 134 17.12 -15.51 -10.98
N TYR A 135 17.78 -16.65 -11.10
CA TYR A 135 17.22 -17.95 -10.75
C TYR A 135 17.77 -18.45 -9.41
N LYS A 136 16.98 -19.28 -8.72
CA LYS A 136 17.40 -19.97 -7.50
C LYS A 136 18.54 -20.92 -7.80
N THR A 137 19.41 -21.13 -6.82
CA THR A 137 20.48 -22.11 -6.88
C THR A 137 20.05 -23.39 -6.18
N ASP A 138 20.32 -24.56 -6.76
CA ASP A 138 20.10 -25.84 -6.10
C ASP A 138 21.16 -26.03 -4.99
N ASP A 139 20.69 -26.22 -3.75
CA ASP A 139 21.56 -26.31 -2.57
C ASP A 139 22.53 -27.50 -2.59
N LYS A 140 22.22 -28.57 -3.35
CA LYS A 140 23.04 -29.79 -3.40
C LYS A 140 24.13 -29.71 -4.46
N THR A 141 23.84 -29.04 -5.56
CA THR A 141 24.71 -29.00 -6.75
C THR A 141 25.38 -27.65 -6.96
N GLY A 142 24.87 -26.58 -6.32
CA GLY A 142 25.33 -25.21 -6.51
C GLY A 142 25.02 -24.63 -7.87
N LYS A 143 24.18 -25.30 -8.68
CA LYS A 143 23.85 -24.86 -10.04
C LYS A 143 22.54 -24.06 -10.06
N PRO A 144 22.39 -23.09 -10.99
CA PRO A 144 21.12 -22.44 -11.21
C PRO A 144 20.03 -23.44 -11.59
N THR A 145 18.83 -23.21 -11.06
CA THR A 145 17.59 -23.88 -11.43
C THR A 145 16.85 -23.08 -12.50
N ASP A 146 15.70 -23.57 -12.96
CA ASP A 146 14.79 -22.81 -13.84
C ASP A 146 13.75 -21.98 -13.04
N GLU A 147 13.83 -21.99 -11.70
CA GLU A 147 12.91 -21.25 -10.83
C GLU A 147 13.48 -19.85 -10.53
N LEU A 148 12.66 -18.80 -10.69
CA LEU A 148 13.06 -17.43 -10.40
C LEU A 148 13.26 -17.22 -8.89
N ASP A 149 14.32 -16.52 -8.50
CA ASP A 149 14.58 -16.14 -7.11
C ASP A 149 13.75 -14.91 -6.73
N HIS A 150 12.46 -15.13 -6.48
CA HIS A 150 11.53 -14.11 -5.98
C HIS A 150 10.87 -14.53 -4.66
N ASP A 151 10.28 -13.57 -3.95
CA ASP A 151 9.56 -13.80 -2.68
C ASP A 151 8.03 -13.56 -2.78
N LEU A 152 7.50 -13.41 -3.99
CA LEU A 152 6.08 -13.07 -4.20
C LEU A 152 5.14 -14.19 -3.73
N ASP A 153 5.50 -15.46 -3.94
CA ASP A 153 4.69 -16.61 -3.52
C ASP A 153 4.68 -16.73 -2.00
N GLU A 154 5.81 -16.47 -1.35
CA GLU A 154 5.95 -16.43 0.09
C GLU A 154 5.06 -15.32 0.69
N ILE A 155 5.07 -14.13 0.10
CA ILE A 155 4.19 -13.02 0.50
C ILE A 155 2.72 -13.38 0.29
N LEU A 156 2.36 -13.99 -0.85
CA LEU A 156 0.99 -14.40 -1.14
C LEU A 156 0.50 -15.47 -0.15
N ASN A 157 1.30 -16.50 0.10
CA ASN A 157 1.00 -17.55 1.05
C ASN A 157 0.84 -16.99 2.48
N SER A 158 1.70 -16.05 2.86
CA SER A 158 1.62 -15.33 4.14
C SER A 158 0.33 -14.52 4.25
N TYR A 159 -0.07 -13.81 3.19
CA TYR A 159 -1.33 -13.08 3.15
C TYR A 159 -2.56 -14.01 3.20
N ILE A 160 -2.50 -15.18 2.56
CA ILE A 160 -3.56 -16.20 2.65
C ILE A 160 -3.70 -16.70 4.08
N LYS A 161 -2.57 -17.06 4.74
CA LYS A 161 -2.55 -17.45 6.15
C LYS A 161 -3.10 -16.35 7.06
N PHE A 162 -2.74 -15.10 6.79
CA PHE A 162 -3.21 -13.92 7.53
C PHE A 162 -4.73 -13.80 7.47
N LYS A 163 -5.32 -13.91 6.28
CA LYS A 163 -6.78 -13.89 6.12
C LYS A 163 -7.48 -15.05 6.83
N ASN A 164 -6.81 -16.18 6.99
CA ASN A 164 -7.37 -17.37 7.63
C ASN A 164 -7.13 -17.40 9.16
N GLY A 165 -6.41 -16.42 9.71
CA GLY A 165 -6.07 -16.38 11.14
C GLY A 165 -4.95 -17.34 11.58
N ASP A 166 -4.18 -17.89 10.62
CA ASP A 166 -3.07 -18.83 10.87
C ASP A 166 -1.72 -18.22 10.50
N PHE A 167 -1.57 -16.91 10.77
CA PHE A 167 -0.38 -16.16 10.41
C PHE A 167 0.51 -15.89 11.61
N GLN A 168 1.81 -16.01 11.39
CA GLN A 168 2.84 -15.67 12.36
C GLN A 168 3.75 -14.65 11.71
N ASP A 169 4.05 -13.59 12.47
CA ASP A 169 4.92 -12.52 12.00
C ASP A 169 6.35 -13.05 11.76
N ALA A 170 6.98 -12.49 10.74
CA ALA A 170 8.33 -12.77 10.30
C ALA A 170 9.08 -11.45 10.04
N ALA A 171 10.35 -11.56 9.63
CA ALA A 171 11.21 -10.40 9.35
C ALA A 171 10.62 -9.39 8.36
N TYR A 172 9.97 -9.89 7.31
CA TYR A 172 9.53 -9.08 6.18
C TYR A 172 8.06 -9.26 5.82
N GLN A 173 7.33 -10.08 6.55
CA GLN A 173 5.88 -10.27 6.46
C GLN A 173 5.37 -10.24 7.88
N PHE A 174 4.55 -9.27 8.23
CA PHE A 174 4.07 -9.08 9.58
C PHE A 174 2.73 -8.37 9.57
N SER A 175 2.07 -8.28 10.71
CA SER A 175 0.82 -7.55 10.87
C SER A 175 0.98 -6.38 11.81
N ILE A 176 0.17 -5.34 11.60
CA ILE A 176 0.01 -4.25 12.58
C ILE A 176 -1.46 -4.02 12.85
N GLN A 177 -1.76 -3.51 14.02
CA GLN A 177 -3.07 -2.98 14.36
C GLN A 177 -3.24 -1.57 13.78
N TYR A 178 -4.43 -1.26 13.29
CA TYR A 178 -4.81 0.09 12.84
C TYR A 178 -4.53 1.16 13.91
N SER A 179 -4.67 0.83 15.20
CA SER A 179 -4.35 1.71 16.32
C SER A 179 -2.87 2.10 16.43
N GLN A 180 -1.96 1.41 15.74
CA GLN A 180 -0.53 1.77 15.69
C GLN A 180 -0.24 2.87 14.67
N LEU A 181 -1.20 3.23 13.81
CA LEU A 181 -1.03 4.32 12.87
C LEU A 181 -1.07 5.66 13.61
N ASN A 182 -0.14 6.55 13.26
CA ASN A 182 -0.12 7.91 13.80
C ASN A 182 -1.13 8.84 13.09
N GLU A 183 -1.23 10.08 13.55
CA GLU A 183 -2.12 11.11 12.95
C GLU A 183 -1.79 11.42 11.48
N GLN A 184 -0.55 11.15 11.05
CA GLN A 184 -0.11 11.30 9.65
C GLN A 184 -0.50 10.09 8.78
N LEU A 185 -1.15 9.09 9.37
CA LEU A 185 -1.62 7.87 8.73
C LEU A 185 -0.53 7.22 7.88
N LYS A 186 0.70 7.16 8.41
CA LYS A 186 1.83 6.54 7.71
C LYS A 186 1.62 5.03 7.67
N ILE A 187 1.63 4.47 6.47
CA ILE A 187 1.34 3.04 6.22
C ILE A 187 2.50 2.32 5.52
N ASN A 188 3.69 2.93 5.47
CA ASN A 188 4.87 2.28 4.89
C ASN A 188 5.40 1.19 5.84
N PRO A 189 5.46 -0.10 5.42
CA PRO A 189 5.95 -1.20 6.24
C PRO A 189 7.29 -0.94 6.93
N GLN A 190 8.17 -0.12 6.34
CA GLN A 190 9.49 0.17 6.94
C GLN A 190 9.41 0.85 8.31
N TRP A 191 8.33 1.58 8.62
CA TRP A 191 8.14 2.20 9.93
C TRP A 191 7.75 1.20 11.03
N PHE A 192 7.39 -0.01 10.64
CA PHE A 192 6.76 -1.02 11.50
C PHE A 192 7.51 -2.34 11.52
N LEU A 193 8.71 -2.39 10.91
CA LEU A 193 9.54 -3.58 10.93
C LEU A 193 9.71 -4.05 12.38
N PRO A 194 9.40 -5.32 12.69
CA PRO A 194 9.65 -5.85 14.01
C PRO A 194 11.14 -5.71 14.29
N SER A 195 11.48 -5.16 15.44
CA SER A 195 12.87 -5.10 15.88
C SER A 195 13.30 -6.52 16.24
N PHE A 196 13.93 -7.24 15.32
CA PHE A 196 14.58 -8.52 15.62
C PHE A 196 15.90 -8.27 16.34
N ASN A 197 15.81 -7.68 17.54
CA ASN A 197 16.87 -7.76 18.54
C ASN A 197 16.36 -8.69 19.64
N GLU A 198 16.63 -9.98 19.49
CA GLU A 198 16.89 -10.98 20.54
C GLU A 198 16.83 -12.39 19.92
N LEU A 199 17.98 -12.84 19.39
CA LEU A 199 18.48 -14.21 19.50
C LEU A 199 20.02 -14.15 19.56
#